data_AF-A0A519UJR2-F1
#
_entry.id   AF-A0A519UJR2-F1
#
_cell.length_a   1.000
_cell.length_b   1.000
_cell.length_c   1.000
_cell.angle_alpha   90.00
_cell.angle_beta   90.00
_cell.angle_gamma   90.00
#
_symmetry.space_group_name_H-M   'P 1'
#
loop_
_entity.id
_entity.type
_entity.pdbx_description
1 polymer ?
#
loop_
_entity_poly.entity_id
_entity_poly.type
_entity_poly.pdbx_seq_one_letter_code
_entity_poly.pdbx_strand_id
1 'polypeptide(L)'
;MNLPFPFHYLHVGLVDVLDVLLVTWLLYQVYKLLRGSVALNVALGLLSIYVVYLVVTALGLGLLSSILGEFASVGVLASIILFQQEIRRFLLNVGKVALEGGGPLGWWRRPAQGPTAAFSVAPYVEAAKSLATKETG
;
A
#
# COMPACT_ATOMS: atom_id res chain seq x y z
N MET A 1 -9.86 27.62 -47.60
CA MET A 1 -9.66 27.78 -46.14
C MET A 1 -9.32 26.41 -45.58
N ASN A 2 -8.03 26.12 -45.36
CA ASN A 2 -7.60 24.87 -44.75
C ASN A 2 -7.78 24.96 -43.23
N LEU A 3 -8.48 23.98 -42.66
CA LEU A 3 -8.67 23.87 -41.21
C LEU A 3 -7.37 23.31 -40.57
N PRO A 4 -6.90 23.86 -39.44
CA PRO A 4 -5.56 23.60 -38.89
C PRO A 4 -5.47 22.39 -37.94
N PHE A 5 -6.38 21.41 -38.04
CA PHE A 5 -6.40 20.26 -37.12
C PHE A 5 -6.31 18.93 -37.89
N PRO A 6 -5.14 18.27 -37.89
CA PRO A 6 -5.02 16.92 -38.41
C PRO A 6 -5.52 15.93 -37.35
N PHE A 7 -6.73 15.40 -37.49
CA PHE A 7 -7.24 14.28 -36.69
C PHE A 7 -6.57 12.93 -37.07
N HIS A 8 -5.27 12.94 -37.35
CA HIS A 8 -4.54 11.83 -37.97
C HIS A 8 -4.02 10.76 -36.98
N TYR A 9 -4.46 10.79 -35.71
CA TYR A 9 -3.87 10.00 -34.62
C TYR A 9 -4.87 9.15 -33.81
N LEU A 10 -6.01 8.76 -34.39
CA LEU A 10 -6.91 7.76 -33.81
C LEU A 10 -6.68 6.38 -34.45
N HIS A 11 -5.44 5.91 -34.48
CA HIS A 11 -5.16 4.50 -34.70
C HIS A 11 -5.24 3.81 -33.36
N VAL A 12 -6.45 3.42 -32.93
CA VAL A 12 -6.64 2.62 -31.72
C VAL A 12 -6.09 1.23 -32.02
N GLY A 13 -4.85 0.99 -31.59
CA GLY A 13 -4.21 -0.31 -31.69
C GLY A 13 -4.72 -1.26 -30.61
N LEU A 14 -4.59 -2.57 -30.84
CA LEU A 14 -4.78 -3.59 -29.79
C LEU A 14 -3.93 -3.31 -28.54
N VAL A 15 -2.77 -2.69 -28.72
CA VAL A 15 -1.87 -2.28 -27.64
C VAL A 15 -2.46 -1.13 -26.81
N ASP A 16 -3.11 -0.14 -27.43
CA ASP A 16 -3.76 0.96 -26.68
C ASP A 16 -4.94 0.45 -25.86
N VAL A 17 -5.70 -0.50 -26.42
CA VAL A 17 -6.77 -1.18 -25.70
C VAL A 17 -6.20 -1.96 -24.50
N LEU A 18 -5.11 -2.72 -24.71
CA LEU A 18 -4.46 -3.47 -23.64
C LEU A 18 -3.91 -2.53 -22.55
N ASP A 19 -3.30 -1.42 -22.93
CA ASP A 19 -2.72 -0.44 -22.00
C ASP A 19 -3.81 0.19 -21.13
N VAL A 20 -4.88 0.70 -21.74
CA VAL A 20 -6.01 1.29 -20.98
C VAL A 20 -6.67 0.25 -20.08
N LEU A 21 -6.83 -0.99 -20.53
CA LEU A 21 -7.44 -2.07 -19.74
C LEU A 21 -6.54 -2.44 -18.55
N LEU A 22 -5.23 -2.53 -18.77
CA LEU A 22 -4.24 -2.82 -17.74
C LEU A 22 -4.15 -1.66 -16.72
N VAL A 23 -4.09 -0.42 -17.17
CA VAL A 23 -4.14 0.79 -16.33
C VAL A 23 -5.42 0.82 -15.51
N THR A 24 -6.58 0.54 -16.12
CA THR A 24 -7.88 0.51 -15.43
C THR A 24 -7.92 -0.57 -14.36
N TRP A 25 -7.43 -1.78 -14.68
CA TRP A 25 -7.34 -2.87 -13.71
C TRP A 25 -6.40 -2.53 -12.55
N LEU A 26 -5.24 -1.93 -12.84
CA LEU A 26 -4.27 -1.49 -11.84
C LEU A 26 -4.85 -0.39 -10.94
N LEU A 27 -5.51 0.61 -11.52
CA LEU A 27 -6.22 1.65 -10.77
C LEU A 27 -7.34 1.08 -9.92
N TYR A 28 -8.08 0.08 -10.40
CA TYR A 28 -9.10 -0.61 -9.61
C TYR A 28 -8.50 -1.32 -8.40
N GLN A 29 -7.35 -1.97 -8.54
CA GLN A 29 -6.66 -2.59 -7.40
C GLN A 29 -6.13 -1.57 -6.40
N VAL A 30 -5.55 -0.46 -6.87
CA VAL A 30 -5.16 0.64 -6.00
C VAL A 30 -6.38 1.20 -5.26
N TYR A 31 -7.49 1.45 -5.96
CA TYR A 31 -8.74 1.89 -5.35
C TYR A 31 -9.22 0.93 -4.27
N LYS A 32 -9.23 -0.38 -4.55
CA LYS A 32 -9.64 -1.42 -3.60
C LYS A 32 -8.73 -1.46 -2.36
N LEU A 33 -7.43 -1.23 -2.52
CA LEU A 33 -6.47 -1.17 -1.42
C LEU A 33 -6.65 0.09 -0.56
N LEU A 34 -7.01 1.22 -1.18
CA LEU A 34 -7.23 2.48 -0.48
C LEU A 34 -8.60 2.52 0.22
N ARG A 35 -9.62 1.85 -0.34
CA ARG A 35 -11.01 1.84 0.16
C ARG A 35 -11.10 1.22 1.56
N GLY A 36 -11.65 1.96 2.50
CA GLY A 36 -11.79 1.54 3.91
C GLY A 36 -10.66 2.00 4.82
N SER A 37 -9.64 2.69 4.30
CA SER A 37 -8.63 3.36 5.12
C SER A 37 -9.13 4.71 5.62
N VAL A 38 -8.78 5.05 6.87
CA VAL A 38 -8.99 6.40 7.42
C VAL A 38 -8.21 7.43 6.59
N ALA A 39 -7.06 7.01 6.04
CA ALA A 39 -6.24 7.77 5.11
C ALA A 39 -7.03 8.42 3.97
N LEU A 40 -7.98 7.70 3.37
CA LEU A 40 -8.74 8.19 2.21
C LEU A 40 -9.67 9.35 2.60
N ASN A 41 -10.31 9.26 3.76
CA ASN A 41 -11.14 10.35 4.29
C ASN A 41 -10.31 11.61 4.59
N VAL A 42 -9.11 11.43 5.15
CA VAL A 42 -8.16 12.52 5.42
C VAL A 42 -7.65 13.15 4.12
N ALA A 43 -7.31 12.32 3.12
CA ALA A 43 -6.89 12.77 1.80
C ALA A 43 -7.96 13.64 1.12
N LEU A 44 -9.21 13.18 1.13
CA LEU A 44 -10.35 13.93 0.61
C LEU A 44 -10.61 15.22 1.40
N GLY A 45 -10.38 15.22 2.71
CA GLY A 45 -10.44 16.42 3.54
C GLY A 45 -9.39 17.46 3.14
N LEU A 46 -8.14 17.05 2.97
CA LEU A 46 -7.04 17.90 2.46
C LEU A 46 -7.34 18.43 1.05
N LEU A 47 -7.84 17.56 0.16
CA LEU A 47 -8.24 17.94 -1.19
C LEU A 47 -9.39 18.97 -1.16
N SER A 48 -10.38 18.79 -0.29
CA SER A 48 -11.50 19.73 -0.10
C SER A 48 -11.01 21.12 0.31
N ILE A 49 -10.08 21.20 1.28
CA ILE A 49 -9.46 22.47 1.68
C ILE A 49 -8.74 23.14 0.49
N TYR A 50 -8.03 22.36 -0.33
CA TYR A 50 -7.38 22.87 -1.53
C TYR A 50 -8.36 23.41 -2.57
N VAL A 51 -9.50 22.73 -2.77
CA VAL A 51 -10.58 23.22 -3.64
C VAL A 51 -11.14 24.53 -3.12
N VAL A 52 -11.37 24.66 -1.81
CA VAL A 52 -11.81 25.92 -1.19
C VAL A 52 -10.78 27.03 -1.42
N TYR A 53 -9.48 26.74 -1.27
CA TYR A 53 -8.42 27.70 -1.56
C TYR A 53 -8.46 28.20 -3.01
N LEU A 54 -8.67 27.31 -3.98
CA LEU A 54 -8.82 27.70 -5.39
C LEU A 54 -10.05 28.58 -5.61
N VAL A 55 -11.19 28.25 -5.00
CA VAL A 55 -12.41 29.06 -5.09
C VAL A 55 -12.19 30.45 -4.51
N VAL A 56 -11.60 30.55 -3.31
CA VAL A 56 -11.28 31.82 -2.65
C VAL A 56 -10.32 32.67 -3.49
N THR A 57 -9.32 32.04 -4.09
CA THR A 57 -8.35 32.70 -4.98
C THR A 57 -9.01 33.18 -6.27
N ALA A 58 -9.89 32.37 -6.87
CA ALA A 58 -10.66 32.73 -8.05
C ALA A 58 -11.65 33.89 -7.79
N LEU A 59 -12.18 33.98 -6.56
CA LEU A 59 -13.02 35.10 -6.11
C LEU A 59 -12.22 36.37 -5.77
N GLY A 60 -10.88 36.33 -5.80
CA GLY A 60 -10.02 37.49 -5.52
C GLY A 60 -9.94 37.88 -4.05
N LEU A 61 -10.30 36.98 -3.13
CA LEU A 61 -10.31 37.27 -1.69
C LEU A 61 -8.88 37.21 -1.10
N GLY A 62 -8.11 38.27 -1.29
CA GLY A 62 -6.67 38.33 -0.99
C GLY A 62 -6.26 37.92 0.44
N LEU A 63 -6.98 38.38 1.47
CA LEU A 63 -6.67 38.01 2.86
C LEU A 63 -6.92 36.51 3.13
N LEU A 64 -8.05 36.02 2.65
CA LEU A 64 -8.46 34.64 2.87
C LEU A 64 -7.58 33.69 2.06
N SER A 65 -7.20 34.05 0.83
CA SER A 65 -6.24 33.28 0.03
C SER A 65 -4.86 33.24 0.69
N SER A 66 -4.39 34.33 1.31
CA SER A 66 -3.10 34.33 2.00
C SER A 66 -3.12 33.40 3.22
N ILE A 67 -4.17 33.48 4.06
CA ILE A 67 -4.30 32.61 5.25
C ILE A 67 -4.46 31.14 4.84
N LEU A 68 -5.33 30.84 3.86
CA LEU A 68 -5.47 29.45 3.38
C LEU A 68 -4.22 28.95 2.68
N GLY A 69 -3.47 29.82 1.99
CA GLY A 69 -2.19 29.47 1.36
C GLY A 69 -1.14 29.07 2.40
N GLU A 70 -1.00 29.85 3.49
CA GLU A 70 -0.13 29.52 4.61
C GLU A 70 -0.55 28.18 5.26
N PHE A 71 -1.86 28.00 5.49
CA PHE A 71 -2.41 26.77 6.05
C PHE A 71 -2.18 25.56 5.13
N ALA A 72 -2.31 25.73 3.81
CA ALA A 72 -2.02 24.70 2.83
C ALA A 72 -0.53 24.32 2.80
N SER A 73 0.37 25.27 3.04
CA SER A 73 1.81 25.00 3.15
C SER A 73 2.12 24.05 4.33
N VAL A 74 1.51 24.29 5.49
CA VAL A 74 1.59 23.40 6.66
C VAL A 74 0.79 22.10 6.40
N GLY A 75 -0.24 22.17 5.56
CA GLY A 75 -1.03 21.04 5.11
C GLY A 75 -0.20 19.95 4.42
N VAL A 76 0.88 20.31 3.71
CA VAL A 76 1.81 19.32 3.12
C VAL A 76 2.52 18.53 4.22
N LEU A 77 3.02 19.20 5.25
CA LEU A 77 3.65 18.53 6.39
C LEU A 77 2.64 17.66 7.15
N ALA A 78 1.43 18.17 7.39
CA ALA A 78 0.35 17.41 8.02
C ALA A 78 -0.03 16.16 7.21
N SER A 79 -0.08 16.28 5.88
CA SER A 79 -0.31 15.17 4.95
C SER A 79 0.74 14.07 5.14
N ILE A 80 2.04 14.42 5.15
CA ILE A 80 3.13 13.46 5.38
C ILE A 80 2.99 12.74 6.73
N ILE A 81 2.72 13.48 7.80
CA ILE A 81 2.58 12.91 9.16
C ILE A 81 1.37 11.98 9.24
N LEU A 82 0.22 12.38 8.67
CA LEU A 82 -0.99 11.56 8.67
C LEU A 82 -0.81 10.28 7.85
N PHE A 83 -0.16 10.36 6.69
CA PHE A 83 0.11 9.19 5.85
C PHE A 83 1.22 8.28 6.40
N GLN A 84 2.00 8.74 7.38
CA GLN A 84 3.14 7.97 7.91
C GLN A 84 2.74 6.57 8.38
N GLN A 85 1.63 6.44 9.12
CA GLN A 85 1.15 5.14 9.63
C GLN A 85 0.68 4.22 8.50
N GLU A 86 0.14 4.80 7.43
CA GLU A 86 -0.45 4.06 6.32
C GLU A 86 0.61 3.55 5.37
N ILE A 87 1.64 4.34 5.07
CA ILE A 87 2.82 3.87 4.31
C ILE A 87 3.46 2.68 5.03
N ARG A 88 3.59 2.74 6.36
CA ARG A 88 4.11 1.63 7.16
C ARG A 88 3.26 0.37 7.00
N ARG A 89 1.94 0.47 7.18
CA ARG A 89 1.00 -0.66 7.07
C ARG A 89 0.95 -1.22 5.65
N PHE A 90 0.96 -0.34 4.64
CA PHE A 90 1.00 -0.70 3.24
C PHE A 90 2.24 -1.54 2.91
N LEU A 91 3.44 -1.07 3.27
CA LEU A 91 4.68 -1.80 3.02
C LEU A 91 4.71 -3.15 3.75
N LEU A 92 4.19 -3.21 4.97
CA LEU A 92 4.10 -4.47 5.72
C LEU A 92 3.14 -5.46 5.08
N ASN A 93 1.97 -5.01 4.61
CA ASN A 93 0.99 -5.87 3.95
C ASN A 93 1.48 -6.39 2.60
N VAL A 94 2.08 -5.51 1.78
CA VAL A 94 2.70 -5.90 0.50
C VAL A 94 3.85 -6.86 0.74
N GLY A 95 4.70 -6.58 1.75
CA GLY A 95 5.79 -7.46 2.16
C GLY A 95 5.30 -8.84 2.64
N LYS A 96 4.23 -8.89 3.44
CA LYS A 96 3.63 -10.15 3.90
C LYS A 96 3.07 -10.97 2.74
N VAL A 97 2.31 -10.36 1.84
CA VAL A 97 1.78 -11.05 0.66
C VAL A 97 2.91 -11.57 -0.24
N ALA A 98 4.00 -10.80 -0.41
CA ALA A 98 5.16 -11.22 -1.18
C ALA A 98 5.95 -12.37 -0.49
N LEU A 99 6.00 -12.39 0.85
CA LEU A 99 6.76 -13.37 1.63
C LEU A 99 5.98 -14.66 1.93
N GLU A 100 4.68 -14.58 2.25
CA GLU A 100 3.80 -15.72 2.55
C GLU A 100 3.15 -16.30 1.28
N GLY A 101 2.95 -15.50 0.22
CA GLY A 101 2.20 -15.87 -0.99
C GLY A 101 2.94 -16.70 -2.04
N GLY A 102 4.06 -17.35 -1.70
CA GLY A 102 4.73 -18.28 -2.62
C GLY A 102 5.43 -17.62 -3.83
N GLY A 103 5.84 -16.36 -3.73
CA GLY A 103 6.68 -15.73 -4.74
C GLY A 103 8.10 -16.34 -4.80
N PRO A 104 8.85 -16.14 -5.89
CA PRO A 104 10.22 -16.62 -6.06
C PRO A 104 11.24 -15.91 -5.16
N LEU A 105 10.81 -15.32 -4.05
CA LEU A 105 11.69 -14.78 -3.00
C LEU A 105 11.47 -15.54 -1.68
N GLY A 106 10.33 -16.22 -1.53
CA GLY A 106 10.02 -17.08 -0.39
C GLY A 106 10.89 -18.34 -0.33
N TRP A 107 11.46 -18.82 -1.45
CA TRP A 107 12.43 -19.93 -1.43
C TRP A 107 13.78 -19.53 -0.82
N TRP A 108 14.15 -18.25 -0.87
CA TRP A 108 15.39 -17.74 -0.27
C TRP A 108 15.26 -17.58 1.25
N ARG A 109 14.04 -17.28 1.72
CA ARG A 109 13.73 -17.05 3.13
C ARG A 109 12.97 -18.18 3.80
N ARG A 110 12.80 -19.33 3.13
CA ARG A 110 12.68 -20.59 3.87
C ARG A 110 13.88 -20.57 4.82
N PRO A 111 13.71 -20.39 6.14
CA PRO A 111 14.77 -20.79 7.02
C PRO A 111 14.98 -22.23 6.58
N ALA A 112 16.20 -22.56 6.16
CA ALA A 112 16.57 -23.95 6.00
C ALA A 112 15.92 -24.63 7.19
N GLN A 113 15.01 -25.58 6.94
CA GLN A 113 14.70 -26.60 7.92
C GLN A 113 15.98 -27.43 8.06
N GLY A 114 17.08 -26.78 8.45
CA GLY A 114 18.07 -27.39 9.30
C GLY A 114 17.33 -27.77 10.57
N PRO A 115 17.65 -28.94 11.14
CA PRO A 115 16.81 -29.70 12.07
C PRO A 115 16.56 -29.03 13.44
N THR A 116 15.95 -27.85 13.49
CA THR A 116 15.36 -27.25 14.69
C THR A 116 13.97 -27.82 15.01
N ALA A 117 13.67 -29.03 14.49
CA ALA A 117 12.70 -29.94 15.09
C ALA A 117 13.26 -30.66 16.35
N ALA A 118 14.51 -30.41 16.75
CA ALA A 118 15.16 -31.16 17.83
C ALA A 118 15.76 -30.29 18.95
N PHE A 119 14.99 -29.32 19.50
CA PHE A 119 14.88 -29.31 20.96
C PHE A 119 13.63 -30.11 21.33
N SER A 120 13.57 -31.33 20.78
CA SER A 120 12.50 -32.25 21.08
C SER A 120 12.74 -32.65 22.53
N VAL A 121 11.83 -32.23 23.40
CA VAL A 121 11.75 -32.73 24.78
C VAL A 121 11.21 -34.17 24.78
N ALA A 122 10.65 -34.60 23.63
CA ALA A 122 10.12 -35.93 23.38
C ALA A 122 11.09 -37.08 23.72
N PRO A 123 12.39 -37.07 23.36
CA PRO A 123 13.34 -38.12 23.74
C PRO A 123 13.60 -38.14 25.25
N TYR A 124 13.57 -36.98 25.91
CA TYR A 124 13.73 -36.90 27.37
C TYR A 124 12.49 -37.43 28.10
N VAL A 125 11.30 -37.11 27.62
CA VAL A 125 10.02 -37.63 28.16
C VAL A 125 9.88 -39.13 27.88
N GLU A 126 10.25 -39.59 26.68
CA GLU A 126 10.26 -41.00 26.29
C GLU A 126 11.28 -41.79 27.13
N ALA A 127 12.48 -41.24 27.34
CA ALA A 127 13.50 -41.85 28.21
C ALA A 127 13.02 -41.94 29.66
N ALA A 128 12.47 -40.86 30.22
CA ALA A 128 11.90 -40.85 31.58
C ALA A 128 10.76 -41.87 31.72
N LYS A 129 9.89 -41.98 30.71
CA LYS A 129 8.81 -42.97 30.68
C LYS A 129 9.34 -44.40 30.57
N SER A 130 10.40 -44.62 29.78
CA SER A 130 11.03 -45.94 29.62
C SER A 130 11.76 -46.39 30.89
N LEU A 131 12.34 -45.46 31.65
CA LEU A 131 12.97 -45.73 32.94
C LEU A 131 11.93 -46.01 34.03
N ALA A 132 10.84 -45.23 34.07
CA ALA A 132 9.72 -45.49 34.97
C ALA A 132 9.08 -46.87 34.71
N THR A 133 8.98 -47.28 33.44
CA THR A 133 8.43 -48.61 33.08
C THR A 133 9.40 -49.75 33.43
N LYS A 134 10.71 -49.48 33.46
CA LYS A 134 11.74 -50.47 33.78
C LYS A 134 12.02 -50.62 35.28
N GLU A 135 11.40 -49.81 36.15
CA GLU A 135 11.59 -49.84 37.61
C GLU A 135 13.09 -49.84 38.01
N THR A 136 13.95 -49.21 37.19
CA THR A 136 15.37 -49.02 37.51
C THR A 136 15.51 -47.60 38.06
N GLY A 137 15.10 -47.41 39.31
CA GLY A 137 15.30 -46.22 40.12
C GLY A 137 16.06 -46.58 41.38
#